data_AF-A0A959JUT7-F1
#
_entry.id   AF-A0A959JUT7-F1
#
_cell.length_a   1.000
_cell.length_b   1.000
_cell.length_c   1.000
_cell.angle_alpha   90.00
_cell.angle_beta   90.00
_cell.angle_gamma   90.00
#
_symmetry.space_group_name_H-M   'P 1'
#
loop_
_entity.id
_entity.type
_entity.pdbx_description
1 polymer ?
#
loop_
_entity_poly.entity_id
_entity_poly.type
_entity_poly.pdbx_seq_one_letter_code
_entity_poly.pdbx_strand_id
1 'polypeptide(L)'
;MPNYDINDPTDVDIMRANFDMITHREWDHYIARALEKNMSNKNINILQTAARKAGISKYLSPKVIKWVLELVDELDEDNLL
;
A
#
# COMPACT_ATOMS: atom_id res chain seq x y z
N MET A 1 -2.99 -5.64 -8.28
CA MET A 1 -4.36 -5.10 -8.06
C MET A 1 -4.97 -4.56 -9.36
N PRO A 2 -6.31 -4.34 -9.42
CA PRO A 2 -6.97 -3.62 -10.51
C PRO A 2 -6.41 -2.21 -10.72
N ASN A 3 -6.43 -1.72 -11.97
CA ASN A 3 -5.97 -0.38 -12.32
C ASN A 3 -7.01 0.67 -11.91
N TYR A 4 -6.84 1.26 -10.73
CA TYR A 4 -7.73 2.32 -10.22
C TYR A 4 -7.60 3.63 -11.02
N ASP A 5 -8.72 4.19 -11.48
CA ASP A 5 -8.79 5.58 -11.93
C ASP A 5 -8.98 6.52 -10.74
N ILE A 6 -7.94 7.29 -10.43
CA ILE A 6 -7.95 8.25 -9.31
C ILE A 6 -8.92 9.42 -9.51
N ASN A 7 -9.52 9.57 -10.70
CA ASN A 7 -10.53 10.57 -11.00
C ASN A 7 -11.96 10.02 -10.91
N ASP A 8 -12.15 8.70 -10.82
CA ASP A 8 -13.45 8.07 -10.54
C ASP A 8 -13.63 7.95 -9.02
N PRO A 9 -14.65 8.61 -8.42
CA PRO A 9 -14.90 8.53 -6.99
C PRO A 9 -15.12 7.11 -6.46
N THR A 10 -15.72 6.24 -7.26
CA THR A 10 -15.98 4.83 -6.90
C THR A 10 -14.67 4.06 -6.79
N ASP A 11 -13.78 4.22 -7.77
CA ASP A 11 -12.45 3.60 -7.75
C ASP A 11 -11.64 4.11 -6.57
N VAL A 12 -11.74 5.41 -6.25
CA VAL A 12 -11.07 5.98 -5.07
C VAL A 12 -11.60 5.36 -3.78
N ASP A 13 -12.91 5.17 -3.64
CA ASP A 13 -13.51 4.56 -2.45
C ASP A 13 -13.13 3.09 -2.30
N ILE A 14 -13.15 2.31 -3.39
CA ILE A 14 -12.68 0.91 -3.39
C ILE A 14 -11.20 0.84 -3.04
N MET A 15 -10.37 1.69 -3.66
CA MET A 15 -8.94 1.75 -3.41
C MET A 15 -8.64 2.06 -1.93
N ARG A 16 -9.40 2.99 -1.32
CA ARG A 16 -9.30 3.30 0.11
C ARG A 16 -9.69 2.13 0.99
N ALA A 17 -10.79 1.45 0.66
CA ALA A 17 -11.24 0.27 1.40
C ALA A 17 -10.18 -0.84 1.36
N ASN A 18 -9.62 -1.14 0.18
CA ASN A 18 -8.57 -2.15 0.03
C ASN A 18 -7.32 -1.81 0.83
N PHE A 19 -6.90 -0.54 0.85
CA PHE A 19 -5.80 -0.07 1.69
C PHE A 19 -6.09 -0.25 3.18
N ASP A 20 -7.30 0.13 3.63
CA ASP A 20 -7.69 0.06 5.04
C ASP A 20 -7.94 -1.38 5.53
N MET A 21 -8.14 -2.33 4.61
CA MET A 21 -8.26 -3.76 4.92
C MET A 21 -6.93 -4.44 5.23
N ILE A 22 -5.78 -3.87 4.82
CA ILE A 22 -4.46 -4.42 5.12
C ILE A 22 -4.20 -4.25 6.63
N THR A 23 -4.05 -5.38 7.31
CA THR A 23 -3.86 -5.44 8.76
C THR A 23 -2.46 -4.97 9.17
N HIS A 24 -2.30 -4.55 10.43
CA HIS A 24 -0.98 -4.15 10.96
C HIS A 24 0.09 -5.23 10.78
N ARG A 25 -0.27 -6.51 10.94
CA ARG A 25 0.65 -7.63 10.74
C ARG A 25 1.10 -7.77 9.29
N GLU A 26 0.20 -7.55 8.33
CA GLU A 26 0.54 -7.55 6.90
C GLU A 26 1.44 -6.37 6.55
N TRP A 27 1.17 -5.18 7.09
CA TRP A 27 2.08 -4.04 6.93
C TRP A 27 3.49 -4.32 7.47
N ASP A 28 3.60 -4.91 8.66
CA ASP A 28 4.90 -5.29 9.23
C ASP A 28 5.64 -6.28 8.31
N HIS A 29 4.90 -7.23 7.71
CA HIS A 29 5.44 -8.15 6.73
C HIS A 29 5.95 -7.42 5.48
N TYR A 30 5.16 -6.53 4.87
CA TYR A 30 5.59 -5.77 3.69
C TYR A 30 6.82 -4.89 3.96
N ILE A 31 6.90 -4.26 5.14
CA ILE A 31 8.07 -3.47 5.54
C ILE A 31 9.31 -4.37 5.66
N ALA A 32 9.19 -5.55 6.28
CA ALA A 32 10.29 -6.50 6.40
C ALA A 32 10.78 -6.98 5.02
N ARG A 33 9.85 -7.33 4.12
CA ARG A 33 10.17 -7.73 2.74
C ARG A 33 10.87 -6.63 1.96
N ALA A 34 10.39 -5.38 2.07
CA ALA A 34 11.03 -4.23 1.44
C ALA A 34 12.48 -4.02 1.93
N LEU A 35 12.74 -4.26 3.22
CA LEU A 35 14.09 -4.22 3.81
C LEU A 35 14.97 -5.36 3.28
N GLU A 36 14.47 -6.60 3.26
CA GLU A 36 15.19 -7.77 2.72
C GLU A 36 15.58 -7.58 1.24
N LYS A 37 14.69 -6.98 0.45
CA LYS A 37 14.94 -6.64 -0.96
C LYS A 37 15.85 -5.43 -1.15
N ASN A 38 16.32 -4.79 -0.07
CA ASN A 38 17.08 -3.54 -0.12
C ASN A 38 16.41 -2.45 -0.97
N MET A 39 15.07 -2.34 -0.88
CA MET A 39 14.35 -1.26 -1.55
C MET A 39 14.81 0.11 -1.04
N SER A 40 14.56 1.16 -1.84
CA SER A 40 14.96 2.50 -1.45
C SER A 40 14.33 2.94 -0.12
N ASN A 41 15.04 3.78 0.64
CA ASN A 41 14.52 4.39 1.87
C ASN A 41 13.18 5.11 1.66
N LYS A 42 12.94 5.65 0.46
CA LYS A 42 11.66 6.29 0.11
C LYS A 42 10.50 5.29 0.15
N ASN A 43 10.70 4.09 -0.39
CA ASN A 43 9.70 3.02 -0.39
C ASN A 43 9.46 2.48 1.02
N ILE A 44 10.53 2.26 1.79
CA ILE A 44 10.43 1.80 3.18
C ILE A 44 9.67 2.84 4.03
N ASN A 45 10.03 4.12 3.92
CA ASN A 45 9.40 5.19 4.70
C ASN A 45 7.91 5.38 4.36
N ILE A 46 7.51 5.19 3.09
CA ILE A 46 6.10 5.30 2.72
C ILE A 46 5.30 4.10 3.24
N LEU A 47 5.84 2.88 3.21
CA LEU A 47 5.20 1.70 3.79
C LEU A 47 5.00 1.84 5.31
N GLN A 48 6.02 2.35 6.02
CA GLN A 48 5.89 2.67 7.45
C GLN A 48 4.85 3.76 7.72
N THR A 49 4.74 4.75 6.84
CA THR A 49 3.70 5.79 6.95
C THR A 49 2.32 5.20 6.70
N ALA A 50 2.20 4.30 5.71
CA ALA A 50 0.96 3.61 5.39
C ALA A 50 0.46 2.76 6.57
N ALA A 51 1.36 1.99 7.20
CA ALA A 51 1.06 1.18 8.38
C ALA A 51 0.42 1.99 9.52
N ARG A 52 0.89 3.23 9.75
CA ARG A 52 0.34 4.15 10.77
C ARG A 52 -0.99 4.81 10.36
N LYS A 53 -1.36 4.71 9.08
CA LYS A 53 -2.56 5.32 8.49
C LYS A 53 -3.60 4.28 8.08
N ALA A 54 -3.32 2.98 8.26
CA ALA A 54 -4.29 1.90 8.08
C ALA A 54 -5.53 2.15 8.94
N GLY A 55 -6.72 2.02 8.33
CA GLY A 55 -8.02 2.31 8.94
C GLY A 55 -8.41 3.79 8.93
N ILE A 56 -7.53 4.69 8.47
CA ILE A 56 -7.77 6.13 8.35
C ILE A 56 -7.24 6.69 7.02
N SER A 57 -7.33 5.90 5.93
CA SER A 57 -6.83 6.28 4.60
C SER A 57 -7.35 7.63 4.11
N LYS A 58 -8.53 8.10 4.57
CA LYS A 58 -9.14 9.41 4.23
C LYS A 58 -8.20 10.63 4.39
N TYR A 59 -7.13 10.49 5.17
CA TYR A 59 -6.10 11.54 5.33
C TYR A 59 -4.92 11.45 4.34
N LEU A 60 -4.92 10.47 3.45
CA LEU A 60 -3.96 10.28 2.37
C LEU A 60 -4.58 10.69 1.03
N SER A 61 -3.75 11.23 0.15
CA SER A 61 -4.18 11.53 -1.22
C SER A 61 -4.37 10.23 -2.01
N PRO A 62 -5.31 10.18 -2.97
CA PRO A 62 -5.51 9.00 -3.81
C PRO A 62 -4.23 8.52 -4.50
N LYS A 63 -3.38 9.45 -4.95
CA LYS A 63 -2.08 9.13 -5.58
C LYS A 63 -1.13 8.38 -4.64
N VAL A 64 -1.10 8.76 -3.36
CA VAL A 64 -0.27 8.09 -2.36
C VAL A 64 -0.78 6.69 -2.07
N ILE A 65 -2.11 6.53 -1.95
CA ILE A 65 -2.72 5.21 -1.72
C ILE A 65 -2.44 4.29 -2.90
N LYS A 66 -2.65 4.78 -4.14
CA LYS A 66 -2.33 4.01 -5.36
C LYS A 66 -0.89 3.54 -5.36
N TRP A 67 0.07 4.45 -5.13
CA TRP A 67 1.49 4.10 -5.08
C TRP A 67 1.79 3.04 -4.01
N VAL A 68 1.21 3.15 -2.82
CA VAL A 68 1.43 2.15 -1.76
C VAL A 68 0.84 0.79 -2.14
N LEU A 69 -0.36 0.76 -2.73
CA LEU A 69 -0.96 -0.52 -3.17
C LEU A 69 -0.16 -1.16 -4.32
N GLU A 70 0.39 -0.37 -5.23
CA GLU A 70 1.32 -0.85 -6.25
C GLU A 70 2.61 -1.45 -5.63
N LEU A 71 3.13 -0.86 -4.55
CA LEU A 71 4.26 -1.44 -3.80
C LEU A 71 3.88 -2.74 -3.09
N VAL A 72 2.66 -2.81 -2.54
CA VAL A 72 2.15 -4.03 -1.89
C VAL A 72 2.03 -5.15 -2.93
N ASP A 73 1.45 -4.87 -4.09
CA ASP A 73 1.38 -5.82 -5.21
C ASP A 73 2.77 -6.33 -5.62
N GLU A 74 3.75 -5.43 -5.80
CA GLU A 74 5.13 -5.81 -6.14
C GLU A 74 5.78 -6.74 -5.08
N LEU A 75 5.41 -6.56 -3.81
CA LEU A 75 5.92 -7.36 -2.70
C LEU A 75 5.16 -8.68 -2.52
N ASP A 76 3.89 -8.75 -2.92
CA ASP A 76 3.05 -9.95 -2.89
C ASP A 76 3.27 -10.88 -4.09
N GLU A 77 3.49 -10.35 -5.29
CA GLU A 77 3.76 -11.17 -6.49
C GLU A 77 5.00 -12.05 -6.33
N ASP A 78 5.96 -11.63 -5.52
CA ASP A 78 7.14 -12.40 -5.13
C ASP A 78 6.82 -13.65 -4.28
N ASN A 79 5.63 -13.77 -3.68
CA ASN A 79 5.24 -14.94 -2.87
C ASN A 79 4.67 -16.12 -3.70
N LEU A 80 4.56 -15.97 -5.03
CA LEU A 80 4.02 -17.00 -5.94
C LEU A 80 5.11 -17.82 -6.68
N LEU A 81 6.39 -17.69 -6.30
CA LEU A 81 7.54 -18.41 -6.86
C LEU A 81 8.34 -19.14 -5.77
#